data_AF-A0A6M8BFK4-F1
#
_entry.id   AF-A0A6M8BFK4-F1
#
_cell.length_a   1.000
_cell.length_b   1.000
_cell.length_c   1.000
_cell.angle_alpha   90.00
_cell.angle_beta   90.00
_cell.angle_gamma   90.00
#
_symmetry.space_group_name_H-M   'P 1'
#
loop_
_entity.id
_entity.type
_entity.pdbx_description
1 polymer ?
#
loop_
_entity_poly.entity_id
_entity_poly.type
_entity_poly.pdbx_seq_one_letter_code
_entity_poly.pdbx_strand_id
1 'polypeptide(L)'
;MVSDEPTHLRTFEEYGLRFDIEEAFLDDQSNGWNLQKSEIRSLCALSRLWFLLAVATLYVTAQGLEVVATGKRRWVDPHWFRGNSYFRIGWDWLKAALENGWPLIRHVCFTHNRDPEPAMASRKQHEQRTYRIEFKVHTYCCVAD
;
A
#
# COMPACT_ATOMS: atom_id res chain seq x y z
N MET A 1 -5.51 -6.31 21.32
CA MET A 1 -4.82 -5.04 21.03
C MET A 1 -4.59 -4.35 22.36
N VAL A 2 -3.39 -3.81 22.59
CA VAL A 2 -3.08 -2.96 23.73
C VAL A 2 -2.74 -1.59 23.13
N SER A 3 -3.35 -0.53 23.65
CA SER A 3 -3.14 0.83 23.18
C SER A 3 -3.26 1.80 24.35
N ASP A 4 -2.55 2.91 24.24
CA ASP A 4 -2.63 4.10 25.08
C ASP A 4 -3.80 5.03 24.68
N GLU A 5 -4.46 4.76 23.54
CA GLU A 5 -5.65 5.49 23.10
C GLU A 5 -6.95 4.96 23.74
N PRO A 6 -7.99 5.79 23.89
CA PRO A 6 -9.29 5.35 24.40
C PRO A 6 -9.88 4.22 23.55
N THR A 7 -10.40 3.16 24.17
CA THR A 7 -10.99 2.01 23.45
C THR A 7 -12.31 2.38 22.77
N HIS A 8 -12.29 2.60 21.45
CA HIS A 8 -13.48 2.87 20.64
C HIS A 8 -13.45 2.08 19.31
N LEU A 9 -14.61 1.94 18.64
CA LEU A 9 -14.72 1.13 17.40
C LEU A 9 -13.74 1.59 16.30
N ARG A 10 -13.52 2.90 16.18
CA ARG A 10 -12.56 3.45 15.22
C ARG A 10 -11.11 3.06 15.53
N THR A 11 -10.71 2.84 16.79
CA THR A 11 -9.38 2.29 17.12
C THR A 11 -9.17 0.90 16.51
N PHE A 12 -10.23 0.08 16.49
CA PHE A 12 -10.18 -1.24 15.85
C PHE A 12 -10.16 -1.15 14.32
N GLU A 13 -10.90 -0.20 13.74
CA GLU A 13 -10.86 0.11 12.30
C GLU A 13 -9.46 0.54 11.87
N GLU A 14 -8.84 1.47 12.60
CA GLU A 14 -7.48 1.96 12.36
C GLU A 14 -6.44 0.84 12.51
N TYR A 15 -6.58 -0.03 13.52
CA TYR A 15 -5.71 -1.20 13.65
C TYR A 15 -5.94 -2.22 12.51
N GLY A 16 -7.15 -2.29 11.95
CA GLY A 16 -7.45 -3.11 10.78
C GLY A 16 -6.63 -2.72 9.55
N LEU A 17 -6.32 -1.42 9.39
CA LEU A 17 -5.45 -0.91 8.31
C LEU A 17 -3.99 -1.38 8.43
N ARG A 18 -3.58 -1.96 9.58
CA ARG A 18 -2.23 -2.52 9.74
C ARG A 18 -1.90 -3.55 8.66
N PHE A 19 -2.88 -4.30 8.17
CA PHE A 19 -2.66 -5.31 7.14
C PHE A 19 -2.24 -4.71 5.79
N ASP A 20 -2.43 -3.41 5.57
CA ASP A 20 -1.98 -2.73 4.35
C ASP A 20 -0.44 -2.75 4.19
N ILE A 21 0.31 -2.95 5.29
CA ILE A 21 1.77 -3.11 5.23
C ILE A 21 2.19 -4.39 4.48
N GLU A 22 1.33 -5.41 4.40
CA GLU A 22 1.63 -6.64 3.67
C GLU A 22 1.75 -6.38 2.17
N GLU A 23 0.96 -5.43 1.64
CA GLU A 23 1.08 -4.97 0.25
C GLU A 23 2.48 -4.41 -0.01
N ALA A 24 2.97 -3.54 0.88
CA ALA A 24 4.31 -2.96 0.78
C ALA A 24 5.44 -4.01 0.87
N PHE A 25 5.29 -5.04 1.74
CA PHE A 25 6.28 -6.12 1.82
C PHE A 25 6.37 -6.95 0.53
N LEU A 26 5.24 -7.17 -0.15
CA LEU A 26 5.24 -7.85 -1.44
C LEU A 26 5.94 -7.01 -2.51
N ASP A 27 5.71 -5.70 -2.50
CA ASP A 27 6.31 -4.72 -3.41
C ASP A 27 7.83 -4.60 -3.25
N ASP A 28 8.34 -4.63 -2.03
CA ASP A 28 9.79 -4.64 -1.78
C ASP A 28 10.47 -5.95 -2.24
N GLN A 29 9.69 -7.03 -2.37
CA GLN A 29 10.15 -8.35 -2.79
C GLN A 29 9.85 -8.61 -4.27
N SER A 30 9.04 -9.64 -4.57
CA SER A 30 8.84 -10.15 -5.92
C SER A 30 8.03 -9.20 -6.81
N ASN A 31 7.21 -8.31 -6.23
CA ASN A 31 6.36 -7.40 -7.01
C ASN A 31 7.09 -6.13 -7.47
N GLY A 32 8.28 -5.83 -6.94
CA GLY A 32 9.02 -4.61 -7.29
C GLY A 32 10.52 -4.81 -7.23
N TRP A 33 11.13 -4.38 -6.13
CA TRP A 33 12.58 -4.16 -6.06
C TRP A 33 13.41 -5.43 -6.02
N ASN A 34 12.89 -6.48 -5.40
CA ASN A 34 13.54 -7.79 -5.29
C ASN A 34 14.99 -7.66 -4.81
N LEU A 35 15.17 -6.92 -3.70
CA LEU A 35 16.49 -6.52 -3.19
C LEU A 35 17.48 -7.68 -3.06
N GLN A 36 16.99 -8.88 -2.77
CA GLN A 36 17.81 -10.08 -2.63
C GLN A 36 18.61 -10.38 -3.91
N LYS A 37 18.10 -10.01 -5.10
CA LYS A 37 18.80 -10.14 -6.38
C LYS A 37 19.97 -9.18 -6.57
N SER A 38 20.13 -8.17 -5.71
CA SER A 38 21.30 -7.28 -5.75
C SER A 38 22.59 -7.97 -5.30
N GLU A 39 22.48 -9.08 -4.55
CA GLU A 39 23.60 -9.85 -3.98
C GLU A 39 24.59 -9.02 -3.11
N ILE A 40 24.17 -7.82 -2.68
CA ILE A 40 25.01 -6.93 -1.86
C ILE A 40 25.23 -7.56 -0.47
N ARG A 41 26.51 -7.80 -0.15
CA ARG A 41 26.92 -8.35 1.17
C ARG A 41 27.39 -7.30 2.16
N SER A 42 27.69 -6.08 1.71
CA SER A 42 28.12 -4.98 2.57
C SER A 42 26.93 -4.33 3.27
N LEU A 43 26.92 -4.34 4.60
CA LEU A 43 25.86 -3.72 5.41
C LEU A 43 25.69 -2.23 5.11
N CYS A 44 26.79 -1.49 4.93
CA CYS A 44 26.75 -0.06 4.62
C CYS A 44 26.14 0.19 3.23
N ALA A 45 26.51 -0.63 2.23
CA ALA A 45 25.93 -0.52 0.89
C ALA A 45 24.44 -0.90 0.90
N LEU A 46 24.06 -1.94 1.63
CA LEU A 46 22.68 -2.39 1.76
C LEU A 46 21.80 -1.33 2.43
N SER A 47 22.29 -0.69 3.51
CA SER A 47 21.58 0.40 4.19
C SER A 47 21.33 1.59 3.25
N ARG A 48 22.34 1.99 2.47
CA ARG A 48 22.21 3.07 1.49
C ARG A 48 21.25 2.71 0.36
N LEU A 49 21.30 1.47 -0.13
CA LEU A 49 20.37 1.01 -1.16
C LEU A 49 18.94 1.00 -0.63
N TRP A 50 18.69 0.51 0.58
CA TRP A 50 17.38 0.56 1.21
C TRP A 50 16.82 1.98 1.30
N PHE A 51 17.66 2.95 1.67
CA PHE A 51 17.25 4.34 1.70
C PHE A 51 16.82 4.84 0.32
N LEU A 52 17.61 4.54 -0.73
CA LEU A 52 17.26 4.89 -2.11
C LEU A 52 15.96 4.21 -2.57
N LEU A 53 15.79 2.92 -2.24
CA LEU A 53 14.58 2.17 -2.57
C LEU A 53 13.37 2.73 -1.85
N ALA A 54 13.48 3.14 -0.57
CA ALA A 54 12.38 3.77 0.15
C ALA A 54 11.93 5.07 -0.52
N VAL A 55 12.87 5.91 -0.97
CA VAL A 55 12.56 7.13 -1.72
C VAL A 55 11.95 6.80 -3.09
N ALA A 56 12.48 5.78 -3.78
CA ALA A 56 11.92 5.31 -5.05
C ALA A 56 10.50 4.76 -4.88
N THR A 57 10.21 4.03 -3.80
CA THR A 57 8.88 3.53 -3.46
C THR A 57 7.90 4.68 -3.31
N LEU A 58 8.28 5.76 -2.63
CA LEU A 58 7.43 6.96 -2.53
C LEU A 58 7.12 7.57 -3.91
N TYR A 59 8.14 7.73 -4.75
CA TYR A 59 7.95 8.27 -6.10
C TYR A 59 7.04 7.39 -6.97
N VAL A 60 7.33 6.09 -7.01
CA VAL A 60 6.59 5.10 -7.82
C VAL A 60 5.15 4.98 -7.32
N THR A 61 4.92 5.01 -6.00
CA THR A 61 3.57 4.99 -5.43
C THR A 61 2.78 6.25 -5.82
N ALA A 62 3.40 7.44 -5.75
CA ALA A 62 2.78 8.68 -6.20
C ALA A 62 2.47 8.67 -7.70
N GLN A 63 3.35 8.08 -8.52
CA GLN A 63 3.10 7.88 -9.95
C GLN A 63 1.86 7.00 -10.16
N GLY A 64 1.73 5.90 -9.41
CA GLY A 64 0.57 5.03 -9.47
C GLY A 64 -0.72 5.72 -9.04
N LEU A 65 -0.67 6.53 -7.98
CA LEU A 65 -1.80 7.36 -7.55
C LEU A 65 -2.26 8.31 -8.65
N GLU A 66 -1.33 8.99 -9.33
CA GLU A 66 -1.66 9.88 -10.45
C GLU A 66 -2.29 9.12 -11.63
N VAL A 67 -1.79 7.92 -11.93
CA VAL A 67 -2.36 7.06 -12.99
C VAL A 67 -3.79 6.65 -12.67
N VAL A 68 -4.09 6.37 -11.41
CA VAL A 68 -5.45 6.08 -10.95
C VAL A 68 -6.32 7.34 -10.99
N ALA A 69 -5.84 8.46 -10.45
CA ALA A 69 -6.56 9.74 -10.44
C ALA A 69 -6.92 10.24 -11.85
N THR A 70 -6.06 9.98 -12.84
CA THR A 70 -6.30 10.34 -14.25
C THR A 70 -7.13 9.32 -15.02
N GLY A 71 -7.61 8.25 -14.37
CA GLY A 71 -8.45 7.21 -14.99
C GLY A 71 -7.71 6.27 -15.94
N LYS A 72 -6.37 6.27 -15.90
CA LYS A 72 -5.51 5.48 -16.80
C LYS A 72 -5.04 4.15 -16.22
N ARG A 73 -5.46 3.82 -14.98
CA ARG A 73 -5.15 2.55 -14.29
C ARG A 73 -5.18 1.33 -15.22
N ARG A 74 -6.25 1.19 -16.00
CA ARG A 74 -6.49 0.02 -16.87
C ARG A 74 -5.46 -0.20 -17.96
N TRP A 75 -4.62 0.78 -18.24
CA TRP A 75 -3.55 0.66 -19.23
C TRP A 75 -2.42 -0.24 -18.72
N VAL A 76 -2.28 -0.37 -17.40
CA VAL A 76 -1.21 -1.13 -16.73
C VAL A 76 -1.73 -2.12 -15.67
N ASP A 77 -2.98 -1.95 -15.21
CA ASP A 77 -3.70 -2.89 -14.35
C ASP A 77 -5.03 -3.29 -15.02
N PRO A 78 -5.04 -4.37 -15.83
CA PRO A 78 -6.18 -4.73 -16.68
C PRO A 78 -7.41 -5.22 -15.90
N HIS A 79 -7.29 -5.44 -14.59
CA HIS A 79 -8.36 -5.96 -13.75
C HIS A 79 -9.56 -5.00 -13.69
N TRP A 80 -10.76 -5.58 -13.51
CA TRP A 80 -11.99 -4.80 -13.44
C TRP A 80 -11.98 -3.85 -12.25
N PHE A 81 -11.67 -4.39 -11.08
CA PHE A 81 -11.33 -3.64 -9.88
C PHE A 81 -9.81 -3.51 -9.77
N ARG A 82 -9.32 -2.63 -8.90
CA ARG A 82 -7.88 -2.53 -8.65
C ARG A 82 -7.37 -3.89 -8.15
N GLY A 83 -6.48 -4.51 -8.92
CA GLY A 83 -5.83 -5.77 -8.55
C GLY A 83 -4.42 -5.57 -7.99
N ASN A 84 -3.75 -4.52 -8.45
CA ASN A 84 -2.37 -4.19 -8.12
C ASN A 84 -2.30 -3.09 -7.05
N SER A 85 -1.22 -3.07 -6.28
CA SER A 85 -0.90 -1.94 -5.41
C SER A 85 -0.65 -0.66 -6.21
N TYR A 86 -0.77 0.51 -5.58
CA TYR A 86 -0.41 1.77 -6.24
C TYR A 86 1.05 1.79 -6.66
N PHE A 87 1.94 1.23 -5.84
CA PHE A 87 3.34 1.03 -6.23
C PHE A 87 3.44 0.20 -7.51
N ARG A 88 2.77 -0.96 -7.58
CA ARG A 88 2.87 -1.86 -8.73
C ARG A 88 2.30 -1.21 -9.99
N ILE A 89 1.19 -0.47 -9.89
CA ILE A 89 0.63 0.34 -10.96
C ILE A 89 1.66 1.37 -11.46
N GLY A 90 2.29 2.11 -10.53
CA GLY A 90 3.32 3.09 -10.87
C GLY A 90 4.55 2.46 -11.51
N TRP A 91 4.95 1.28 -11.05
CA TRP A 91 6.11 0.54 -11.57
C TRP A 91 5.87 0.08 -13.00
N ASP A 92 4.70 -0.51 -13.27
CA ASP A 92 4.32 -0.92 -14.62
C ASP A 92 4.11 0.29 -15.55
N TRP A 93 3.57 1.40 -15.03
CA TRP A 93 3.53 2.68 -15.77
C TRP A 93 4.90 3.21 -16.11
N LEU A 94 5.86 3.18 -15.18
CA LEU A 94 7.21 3.70 -15.41
C LEU A 94 7.93 2.91 -16.50
N LYS A 95 7.83 1.58 -16.50
CA LYS A 95 8.36 0.73 -17.58
C LYS A 95 7.69 1.06 -18.92
N ALA A 96 6.36 1.14 -18.96
CA ALA A 96 5.62 1.49 -20.16
C ALA A 96 5.95 2.91 -20.65
N ALA A 97 6.20 3.85 -19.74
CA ALA A 97 6.56 5.23 -20.04
C ALA A 97 7.94 5.34 -20.68
N LEU A 98 8.91 4.53 -20.24
CA LEU A 98 10.24 4.46 -20.85
C LEU A 98 10.18 3.91 -22.28
N GLU A 99 9.29 2.96 -22.54
CA GLU A 99 9.12 2.37 -23.87
C GLU A 99 8.27 3.23 -24.81
N ASN A 100 7.21 3.86 -24.30
CA ASN A 100 6.19 4.54 -25.10
C ASN A 100 6.24 6.08 -24.99
N GLY A 101 7.18 6.65 -24.23
CA GLY A 101 7.31 8.08 -24.02
C GLY A 101 6.16 8.71 -23.23
N TRP A 102 5.50 7.96 -22.35
CA TRP A 102 4.41 8.49 -21.53
C TRP A 102 4.92 9.48 -20.48
N PRO A 103 4.11 10.48 -20.10
CA PRO A 103 4.51 11.43 -19.08
C PRO A 103 4.65 10.75 -17.72
N LEU A 104 5.67 11.18 -16.99
CA LEU A 104 5.88 10.86 -15.58
C LEU A 104 5.54 12.06 -14.70
N ILE A 105 5.22 11.79 -13.43
CA ILE A 105 4.96 12.83 -12.45
C ILE A 105 6.20 13.69 -12.23
N ARG A 106 5.96 15.00 -12.08
CA ARG A 106 7.01 15.98 -11.76
C ARG A 106 7.08 16.29 -10.26
N HIS A 107 5.98 16.05 -9.55
CA HIS A 107 5.85 16.32 -8.12
C HIS A 107 5.26 15.10 -7.43
N VAL A 108 5.87 14.73 -6.30
CA VAL A 108 5.35 13.68 -5.41
C VAL A 108 4.32 14.33 -4.49
N CYS A 109 3.08 13.87 -4.52
CA CYS A 109 2.00 14.39 -3.69
C CYS A 109 1.14 13.25 -3.13
N PHE A 110 0.87 13.31 -1.82
CA PHE A 110 -0.06 12.43 -1.13
C PHE A 110 -1.08 13.31 -0.42
N THR A 111 -2.34 13.26 -0.84
CA THR A 111 -3.38 14.22 -0.43
C THR A 111 -4.21 13.76 0.76
N HIS A 112 -4.42 12.45 0.90
CA HIS A 112 -5.13 11.87 2.03
C HIS A 112 -4.71 10.42 2.27
N ASN A 113 -4.98 9.93 3.48
CA ASN A 113 -4.76 8.54 3.87
C ASN A 113 -5.90 7.58 3.47
N ARG A 114 -6.93 8.06 2.78
CA ARG A 114 -8.06 7.23 2.33
C ARG A 114 -7.74 6.63 0.97
N ASP A 115 -7.96 5.33 0.82
CA ASP A 115 -7.81 4.65 -0.46
C ASP A 115 -9.04 4.91 -1.35
N PRO A 116 -8.91 5.66 -2.46
CA PRO A 116 -10.04 5.98 -3.34
C PRO A 116 -10.52 4.79 -4.18
N GLU A 117 -9.65 3.83 -4.49
CA GLU A 117 -9.96 2.62 -5.28
C GLU A 117 -9.37 1.38 -4.59
N PRO A 118 -9.98 0.89 -3.49
CA PRO A 118 -9.42 -0.23 -2.73
C PRO A 118 -9.22 -1.48 -3.58
N ALA A 119 -8.12 -2.19 -3.30
CA ALA A 119 -7.82 -3.45 -3.97
C ALA A 119 -8.95 -4.47 -3.72
N MET A 120 -9.50 -5.04 -4.80
CA MET A 120 -10.65 -5.91 -4.70
C MET A 120 -10.61 -7.02 -5.74
N ALA A 121 -10.55 -8.27 -5.28
CA ALA A 121 -10.65 -9.43 -6.18
C ALA A 121 -12.08 -9.62 -6.73
N SER A 122 -13.11 -9.40 -5.90
CA SER A 122 -14.51 -9.44 -6.31
C SER A 122 -15.40 -8.67 -5.34
N ARG A 123 -16.55 -8.15 -5.83
CA ARG A 123 -17.54 -7.44 -4.99
C ARG A 123 -18.04 -8.30 -3.83
N LYS A 124 -18.41 -9.56 -4.12
CA LYS A 124 -18.94 -10.49 -3.12
C LYS A 124 -17.94 -10.73 -1.98
N GLN A 125 -16.66 -10.97 -2.30
CA GLN A 125 -15.64 -11.19 -1.27
C GLN A 125 -15.34 -9.92 -0.47
N HIS A 126 -15.35 -8.76 -1.12
CA HIS A 126 -15.15 -7.49 -0.45
C HIS A 126 -16.29 -7.18 0.53
N GLU A 127 -17.55 -7.28 0.08
CA GLU A 127 -18.73 -7.13 0.95
C GLU A 127 -18.68 -8.11 2.13
N GLN A 128 -18.35 -9.37 1.87
CA GLN A 128 -18.19 -10.36 2.93
C GLN A 128 -17.07 -10.01 3.91
N ARG A 129 -15.97 -9.40 3.49
CA ARG A 129 -14.90 -8.96 4.41
C ARG A 129 -15.34 -7.75 5.23
N THR A 130 -15.94 -6.75 4.59
CA THR A 130 -16.33 -5.49 5.21
C THR A 130 -17.37 -5.67 6.31
N TYR A 131 -18.33 -6.57 6.13
CA TYR A 131 -19.45 -6.73 7.07
C TYR A 131 -19.37 -7.97 7.98
N ARG A 132 -18.28 -8.75 7.94
CA ARG A 132 -18.18 -10.00 8.72
C ARG A 132 -17.70 -9.82 10.16
N ILE A 133 -17.05 -8.70 10.47
CA ILE A 133 -16.43 -8.50 11.79
C ILE A 133 -17.21 -7.41 12.53
N GLU A 134 -17.92 -7.81 13.58
CA GLU A 134 -18.55 -6.90 14.54
C GLU A 134 -17.73 -6.87 15.83
N PHE A 135 -17.37 -5.67 16.30
CA PHE A 135 -16.69 -5.48 17.58
C PHE A 135 -17.69 -5.09 18.66
N LYS A 136 -17.63 -5.75 19.82
CA LYS A 136 -18.37 -5.35 21.03
C LYS A 136 -17.38 -4.90 22.10
N VAL A 137 -17.59 -3.71 22.64
CA VAL A 137 -16.74 -3.16 23.70
C VAL A 137 -17.23 -3.68 25.04
N HIS A 138 -16.34 -4.31 25.79
CA HIS A 138 -16.56 -4.72 27.17
C HIS A 138 -15.60 -3.96 28.08
N THR A 139 -16.13 -3.26 29.07
CA THR A 139 -15.34 -2.51 30.05
C THR A 139 -15.35 -3.26 31.37
N TYR A 140 -14.16 -3.52 31.92
CA TYR A 140 -13.98 -4.17 33.21
C TYR A 140 -13.30 -3.19 34.17
N CYS A 141 -13.85 -3.03 35.37
CA CYS A 141 -13.19 -2.28 36.44
C CYS A 141 -12.34 -3.25 37.26
N CYS A 142 -11.02 -3.15 37.15
CA CYS A 142 -10.12 -3.85 38.05
C CYS A 142 -9.86 -2.97 39.26
N VAL A 143 -10.15 -3.49 40.46
CA VAL A 143 -9.69 -2.87 41.72
C VAL A 143 -8.24 -3.30 41.91
N ALA A 144 -7.36 -2.34 42.18
CA ALA A 144 -5.97 -2.64 42.53
C ALA A 144 -5.93 -3.07 44.00
N ASP A 145 -5.42 -4.29 44.25
CA ASP A 145 -5.05 -4.78 45.58
C ASP A 145 -3.72 -4.19 46.06
#